data_AF-A0A2Z4WEA7-F1
#
_entry.id   AF-A0A2Z4WEA7-F1
#
_cell.length_a   1.000
_cell.length_b   1.000
_cell.length_c   1.000
_cell.angle_alpha   90.00
_cell.angle_beta   90.00
_cell.angle_gamma   90.00
#
_symmetry.space_group_name_H-M   'P 1'
#
loop_
_entity.id
_entity.type
_entity.pdbx_description
1 polymer ?
#
loop_
_entity_poly.entity_id
_entity_poly.type
_entity_poly.pdbx_seq_one_letter_code
_entity_poly.pdbx_strand_id
1 'polypeptide(L)'
;MKNSRTHTYTIITILILIILILTSIIFYFYIKNSFSYKNPSGSDSANANISTKKATDKNNVKNECQPNTSNNTKKSDTKSTTESPNNTTEIKDTTFPLTKFLPNLEGKVLNYSGTAEFMETITVNKVLKSSGKTNIILKGALNNMSEKGNQNSTVEYNYEISNNDIKVFTKNSPIYHWQPIASSQTLIKGPIKVGNSWCENLIIDKKTYTATSTIVNVFKDSDNKTLIKIETIINNIPNYPSNTYKETRVFKEDMGLYSYEKTILLKSDNNSGPTPLDFNLHLVENQ
;
A
#
# COMPACT_ATOMS: atom_id res chain seq x y z
N MET A 1 -21.20 32.39 -52.35
CA MET A 1 -21.53 31.49 -51.22
C MET A 1 -20.31 30.91 -50.45
N LYS A 2 -19.03 31.29 -50.73
CA LYS A 2 -17.86 30.76 -50.00
C LYS A 2 -17.52 31.49 -48.68
N ASN A 3 -17.93 32.75 -48.51
CA ASN A 3 -17.57 33.57 -47.34
C ASN A 3 -18.43 33.32 -46.09
N SER A 4 -19.54 32.60 -46.20
CA SER A 4 -20.42 32.34 -45.04
C SER A 4 -19.89 31.22 -44.14
N ARG A 5 -19.18 30.23 -44.70
CA ARG A 5 -18.70 29.08 -43.93
C ARG A 5 -17.50 29.40 -43.02
N THR A 6 -16.64 30.33 -43.43
CA THR A 6 -15.45 30.73 -42.64
C THR A 6 -15.85 31.43 -41.34
N HIS A 7 -16.88 32.28 -41.37
CA HIS A 7 -17.37 32.95 -40.15
C HIS A 7 -17.94 31.96 -39.14
N THR A 8 -18.61 30.90 -39.58
CA THR A 8 -19.16 29.88 -38.67
C THR A 8 -18.07 29.12 -37.92
N TYR A 9 -16.97 28.74 -38.58
CA TYR A 9 -15.87 28.04 -37.91
C TYR A 9 -15.13 28.92 -36.89
N THR A 10 -14.96 30.21 -37.19
CA THR A 10 -14.35 31.16 -36.27
C THR A 10 -15.20 31.35 -35.00
N ILE A 11 -16.53 31.40 -35.14
CA ILE A 11 -17.43 31.52 -33.99
C ILE A 11 -17.37 30.25 -33.12
N ILE A 12 -17.41 29.06 -33.74
CA ILE A 12 -17.36 27.78 -33.01
C ILE A 12 -16.03 27.63 -32.26
N THR A 13 -14.90 27.98 -32.88
CA THR A 13 -13.58 27.89 -32.23
C THR A 13 -13.43 28.84 -31.05
N ILE A 14 -13.94 30.07 -31.16
CA ILE A 14 -13.98 31.02 -30.03
C ILE A 14 -14.86 30.47 -28.89
N LEU A 15 -16.02 29.86 -29.21
CA LEU A 15 -16.92 29.30 -28.21
C LEU A 15 -16.27 28.15 -27.42
N ILE A 16 -15.56 27.25 -28.11
CA ILE A 16 -14.83 26.14 -27.48
C ILE A 16 -13.73 26.68 -26.55
N LEU A 17 -13.00 27.71 -26.97
CA LEU A 17 -11.96 28.33 -26.15
C LEU A 17 -12.53 28.93 -24.85
N ILE A 18 -13.68 29.61 -24.93
CA ILE A 18 -14.36 30.18 -23.76
C ILE A 18 -14.79 29.08 -22.78
N ILE A 19 -15.32 27.96 -23.27
CA ILE A 19 -15.72 26.82 -22.43
C ILE A 19 -14.50 26.22 -21.70
N LEU A 20 -13.36 26.08 -22.38
CA LEU A 20 -12.13 25.57 -21.76
C LEU A 20 -11.59 26.52 -20.67
N ILE A 21 -11.70 27.83 -20.87
CA ILE A 21 -11.30 28.82 -19.85
C ILE A 21 -12.23 28.76 -18.64
N LEU A 22 -13.55 28.71 -18.86
CA LEU A 22 -14.54 28.64 -17.77
C LEU A 22 -14.40 27.36 -16.93
N THR A 23 -14.17 26.21 -17.57
CA THR A 23 -13.98 24.93 -16.86
C THR A 23 -12.70 24.94 -16.01
N SER A 24 -11.62 25.57 -16.50
CA SER A 24 -10.38 25.75 -15.73
C SER A 24 -10.58 26.66 -14.50
N ILE A 25 -11.34 27.76 -14.65
CA ILE A 25 -11.66 28.68 -13.53
C ILE A 25 -12.49 27.95 -12.47
N ILE A 26 -13.52 27.21 -12.86
CA ILE A 26 -14.37 26.43 -11.93
C ILE A 26 -13.52 25.40 -11.18
N PHE A 27 -12.64 24.68 -11.89
CA PHE A 27 -11.74 23.71 -11.29
C PHE A 27 -10.76 24.35 -10.28
N TYR A 28 -10.24 25.54 -10.59
CA TYR A 28 -9.40 26.31 -9.68
C TYR A 28 -10.13 26.71 -8.39
N PHE A 29 -11.39 27.19 -8.49
CA PHE A 29 -12.20 27.51 -7.30
C PHE A 29 -12.54 26.26 -6.49
N TYR A 30 -12.79 25.13 -7.13
CA TYR A 30 -13.05 23.86 -6.45
C TYR A 30 -11.84 23.39 -5.63
N ILE A 31 -10.63 23.47 -6.19
CA ILE A 31 -9.39 23.16 -5.46
C ILE A 31 -9.17 24.16 -4.32
N LYS A 32 -9.36 25.46 -4.55
CA LYS A 32 -9.15 26.47 -3.51
C LYS A 32 -10.12 26.31 -2.34
N ASN A 33 -11.37 25.95 -2.60
CA ASN A 33 -12.38 25.79 -1.56
C ASN A 33 -12.21 24.48 -0.76
N SER A 34 -11.63 23.43 -1.35
CA SER A 34 -11.36 22.16 -0.65
C SER A 34 -10.20 22.23 0.35
N PHE A 35 -9.40 23.30 0.35
CA PHE A 35 -8.29 23.50 1.29
C PHE A 35 -8.59 24.41 2.49
N SER A 36 -9.82 24.89 2.66
CA SER A 36 -10.18 25.78 3.78
C SER A 36 -11.03 25.06 4.82
N TYR A 37 -10.44 24.16 5.60
CA TYR A 37 -11.03 23.72 6.87
C TYR A 37 -10.42 24.54 8.01
N LYS A 38 -11.29 25.39 8.59
CA LYS A 38 -11.07 26.13 9.82
C LYS A 38 -10.74 25.17 10.96
N ASN A 39 -9.66 25.47 11.70
CA ASN A 39 -9.46 25.01 13.06
C ASN A 39 -10.60 25.51 13.96
N PRO A 40 -11.23 24.67 14.80
CA PRO A 40 -11.88 25.15 16.00
C PRO A 40 -10.82 25.29 17.11
N SER A 41 -10.57 26.53 17.52
CA SER A 41 -9.79 26.88 18.70
C SER A 41 -10.70 27.16 19.90
N GLY A 42 -10.34 26.58 21.06
CA GLY A 42 -10.73 26.99 22.42
C GLY A 42 -12.06 26.43 22.92
N SER A 43 -12.28 26.15 24.21
CA SER A 43 -11.53 26.07 25.48
C SER A 43 -12.60 25.57 26.50
N ASP A 44 -12.38 24.83 27.59
CA ASP A 44 -11.64 25.10 28.83
C ASP A 44 -11.72 23.82 29.72
N SER A 45 -10.59 23.34 30.21
CA SER A 45 -10.11 23.44 31.61
C SER A 45 -10.55 22.32 32.55
N ALA A 46 -9.59 21.50 32.98
CA ALA A 46 -9.58 20.92 34.33
C ALA A 46 -8.13 20.71 34.78
N ASN A 47 -7.78 21.41 35.86
CA ASN A 47 -6.53 21.36 36.60
C ASN A 47 -6.20 19.94 37.10
N ALA A 48 -4.95 19.53 36.95
CA ALA A 48 -4.32 18.58 37.87
C ALA A 48 -2.82 18.85 37.98
N ASN A 49 -2.41 19.39 39.13
CA ASN A 49 -1.04 19.46 39.60
C ASN A 49 -0.43 18.06 39.67
N ILE A 50 0.65 17.78 38.94
CA ILE A 50 1.56 16.69 39.27
C ILE A 50 3.02 17.17 39.21
N SER A 51 3.65 16.95 40.36
CA SER A 51 5.03 17.18 40.75
C SER A 51 6.07 16.66 39.74
N THR A 52 7.06 17.49 39.48
CA THR A 52 8.26 17.19 38.71
C THR A 52 9.21 16.30 39.50
N LYS A 53 9.35 15.03 39.08
CA LYS A 53 10.59 14.27 39.32
C LYS A 53 11.31 14.01 38.00
N LYS A 54 12.41 14.72 37.88
CA LYS A 54 13.44 14.66 36.84
C LYS A 54 14.13 13.30 36.91
N ALA A 55 13.92 12.46 35.90
CA ALA A 55 14.80 11.34 35.59
C ALA A 55 15.25 11.51 34.14
N THR A 56 16.53 11.81 34.00
CA THR A 56 17.26 11.87 32.75
C THR A 56 17.59 10.44 32.37
N ASP A 57 17.15 9.97 31.21
CA ASP A 57 17.85 8.87 30.55
C ASP A 57 17.97 9.13 29.06
N LYS A 58 19.24 9.33 28.69
CA LYS A 58 19.74 9.36 27.33
C LYS A 58 19.73 7.93 26.83
N ASN A 59 18.95 7.62 25.80
CA ASN A 59 19.26 6.55 24.84
C ASN A 59 18.43 6.76 23.56
N ASN A 60 18.83 7.79 22.79
CA ASN A 60 18.37 7.93 21.42
C ASN A 60 19.31 7.12 20.53
N VAL A 61 19.11 5.80 20.50
CA VAL A 61 19.74 4.93 19.50
C VAL A 61 19.01 5.18 18.19
N LYS A 62 19.63 5.97 17.32
CA LYS A 62 19.29 5.97 15.90
C LYS A 62 19.49 4.55 15.38
N ASN A 63 18.40 3.81 15.22
CA ASN A 63 18.40 2.61 14.39
C ASN A 63 18.54 3.06 12.94
N GLU A 64 19.79 3.22 12.49
CA GLU A 64 20.10 3.42 11.09
C GLU A 64 19.75 2.14 10.32
N CYS A 65 18.74 2.22 9.46
CA CYS A 65 18.47 1.17 8.51
C CYS A 65 19.59 1.13 7.47
N GLN A 66 20.39 0.07 7.48
CA GLN A 66 21.34 -0.21 6.42
C GLN A 66 20.70 -1.16 5.39
N PRO A 67 20.44 -0.72 4.15
CA PRO A 67 20.10 -1.64 3.07
C PRO A 67 21.31 -2.53 2.76
N ASN A 68 21.09 -3.84 2.70
CA ASN A 68 22.14 -4.78 2.33
C ASN A 68 22.50 -4.62 0.86
N THR A 69 23.63 -3.96 0.59
CA THR A 69 24.30 -4.02 -0.71
C THR A 69 25.18 -5.26 -0.73
N SER A 70 24.83 -6.23 -1.57
CA SER A 70 25.57 -7.48 -1.75
C SER A 70 26.98 -7.21 -2.30
N ASN A 71 28.00 -7.27 -1.45
CA ASN A 71 29.41 -7.33 -1.86
C ASN A 71 29.85 -8.79 -1.96
N ASN A 72 30.10 -9.26 -3.18
CA ASN A 72 30.82 -10.49 -3.46
C ASN A 72 32.34 -10.25 -3.26
N THR A 73 33.00 -11.08 -2.47
CA THR A 73 34.46 -11.30 -2.59
C THR A 73 34.79 -12.78 -2.38
N LYS A 74 35.65 -13.27 -3.27
CA LYS A 74 36.08 -14.66 -3.50
C LYS A 74 36.67 -15.39 -2.29
N LYS A 75 36.25 -16.66 -2.20
CA LYS A 75 37.04 -17.92 -2.14
C LYS A 75 38.01 -18.14 -0.97
N SER A 76 37.68 -19.12 -0.14
CA SER A 76 38.64 -20.04 0.48
C SER A 76 38.08 -21.46 0.41
N ASP A 77 38.90 -22.36 -0.13
CA ASP A 77 38.62 -23.79 -0.30
C ASP A 77 38.69 -24.50 1.06
N THR A 78 37.71 -25.34 1.41
CA THR A 78 37.93 -26.59 2.17
C THR A 78 36.74 -27.54 1.95
N LYS A 79 37.10 -28.75 1.54
CA LYS A 79 36.25 -29.90 1.19
C LYS A 79 35.81 -30.65 2.45
N SER A 80 34.51 -30.89 2.62
CA SER A 80 34.00 -32.11 3.27
C SER A 80 32.56 -32.40 2.86
N THR A 81 32.36 -33.64 2.45
CA THR A 81 31.13 -34.21 1.87
C THR A 81 30.27 -34.80 2.98
N THR A 82 28.99 -34.45 3.06
CA THR A 82 27.92 -35.41 3.46
C THR A 82 26.58 -34.93 2.89
N GLU A 83 25.92 -35.80 2.13
CA GLU A 83 24.69 -35.57 1.39
C GLU A 83 23.44 -35.54 2.29
N SER A 84 22.53 -34.60 2.03
CA SER A 84 21.12 -34.68 2.42
C SER A 84 20.28 -33.86 1.41
N PRO A 85 19.15 -34.36 0.88
CA PRO A 85 18.52 -33.81 -0.31
C PRO A 85 17.52 -32.71 0.05
N ASN A 86 17.97 -31.46 0.11
CA ASN A 86 17.08 -30.31 0.04
C ASN A 86 17.03 -29.82 -1.41
N ASN A 87 15.94 -30.15 -2.11
CA ASN A 87 15.57 -29.51 -3.37
C ASN A 87 15.14 -28.05 -3.10
N THR A 88 16.09 -27.19 -2.76
CA THR A 88 15.96 -25.75 -2.93
C THR A 88 16.49 -25.45 -4.31
N THR A 89 15.59 -25.47 -5.30
CA THR A 89 15.93 -25.02 -6.65
C THR A 89 16.29 -23.54 -6.56
N GLU A 90 17.59 -23.27 -6.58
CA GLU A 90 18.17 -21.94 -6.62
C GLU A 90 17.65 -21.25 -7.89
N ILE A 91 16.66 -20.37 -7.72
CA ILE A 91 16.12 -19.59 -8.83
C ILE A 91 17.24 -18.63 -9.26
N LYS A 92 17.87 -18.94 -10.40
CA LYS A 92 18.83 -18.05 -11.08
C LYS A 92 18.22 -16.65 -11.18
N ASP A 93 19.05 -15.62 -10.94
CA ASP A 93 18.73 -14.19 -11.10
C ASP A 93 18.12 -13.90 -12.48
N THR A 94 16.83 -14.16 -12.63
CA THR A 94 16.03 -13.73 -13.77
C THR A 94 15.39 -12.42 -13.39
N THR A 95 15.64 -11.37 -14.16
CA THR A 95 14.98 -10.08 -14.04
C THR A 95 13.48 -10.27 -14.31
N PHE A 96 12.73 -10.63 -13.28
CA PHE A 96 11.29 -10.86 -13.38
C PHE A 96 10.60 -9.49 -13.43
N PRO A 97 9.85 -9.17 -14.51
CA PRO A 97 9.24 -7.86 -14.63
C PRO A 97 8.20 -7.67 -13.52
N LEU A 98 8.36 -6.63 -12.71
CA LEU A 98 7.49 -6.39 -11.55
C LEU A 98 6.01 -6.28 -11.93
N THR A 99 5.70 -5.80 -13.15
CA THR A 99 4.34 -5.71 -13.69
C THR A 99 3.57 -7.04 -13.69
N LYS A 100 4.26 -8.19 -13.64
CA LYS A 100 3.62 -9.50 -13.51
C LYS A 100 3.05 -9.79 -12.13
N PHE A 101 3.45 -9.07 -11.08
CA PHE A 101 2.90 -9.26 -9.74
C PHE A 101 1.66 -8.42 -9.45
N LEU A 102 1.00 -7.90 -10.49
CA LEU A 102 -0.26 -7.16 -10.38
C LEU A 102 -1.23 -7.53 -11.52
N PRO A 103 -2.54 -7.46 -11.27
CA PRO A 103 -3.57 -7.71 -12.30
C PRO A 103 -3.56 -6.57 -13.33
N ASN A 104 -3.24 -6.87 -14.58
CA ASN A 104 -3.07 -5.86 -15.64
C ASN A 104 -4.14 -5.91 -16.74
N LEU A 105 -5.24 -6.64 -16.49
CA LEU A 105 -6.37 -6.75 -17.40
C LEU A 105 -7.54 -5.90 -16.86
N GLU A 106 -7.89 -4.83 -17.57
CA GLU A 106 -9.06 -4.01 -17.23
C GLU A 106 -10.33 -4.88 -17.18
N GLY A 107 -11.19 -4.60 -16.20
CA GLY A 107 -12.40 -5.40 -15.94
C GLY A 107 -12.16 -6.70 -15.16
N LYS A 108 -10.90 -7.11 -14.92
CA LYS A 108 -10.63 -8.26 -14.04
C LYS A 108 -11.15 -7.98 -12.63
N VAL A 109 -12.01 -8.87 -12.15
CA VAL A 109 -12.58 -8.85 -10.79
C VAL A 109 -11.73 -9.73 -9.88
N LEU A 110 -11.46 -9.25 -8.68
CA LEU A 110 -10.78 -9.95 -7.61
C LEU A 110 -11.69 -9.92 -6.37
N ASN A 111 -11.89 -11.08 -5.77
CA ASN A 111 -12.69 -11.23 -4.56
C ASN A 111 -11.77 -11.67 -3.43
N TYR A 112 -11.85 -10.99 -2.30
CA TYR A 112 -11.10 -11.33 -1.10
C TYR A 112 -12.05 -11.73 0.01
N SER A 113 -11.67 -12.74 0.78
CA SER A 113 -12.33 -13.14 2.02
C SER A 113 -11.31 -13.13 3.17
N GLY A 114 -11.77 -12.89 4.39
CA GLY A 114 -10.86 -12.72 5.52
C GLY A 114 -11.51 -12.85 6.90
N THR A 115 -10.75 -12.42 7.89
CA THR A 115 -11.15 -12.43 9.31
C THR A 115 -12.45 -11.68 9.55
N ALA A 116 -13.27 -12.18 10.49
CA ALA A 116 -14.53 -11.57 10.90
C ALA A 116 -15.50 -11.32 9.72
N GLU A 117 -15.65 -12.33 8.87
CA GLU A 117 -16.56 -12.30 7.70
C GLU A 117 -16.24 -11.17 6.71
N PHE A 118 -14.99 -10.68 6.73
CA PHE A 118 -14.53 -9.66 5.81
C PHE A 118 -14.65 -10.16 4.36
N MET A 119 -15.32 -9.41 3.51
CA MET A 119 -15.38 -9.65 2.08
C MET A 119 -15.16 -8.33 1.33
N GLU A 120 -14.25 -8.34 0.36
CA GLU A 120 -13.94 -7.18 -0.51
C GLU A 120 -13.97 -7.64 -1.97
N THR A 121 -14.72 -6.94 -2.81
CA THR A 121 -14.64 -7.12 -4.26
C THR A 121 -14.01 -5.89 -4.88
N ILE A 122 -12.91 -6.08 -5.60
CA ILE A 122 -12.21 -5.03 -6.34
C ILE A 122 -12.09 -5.40 -7.83
N THR A 123 -12.14 -4.39 -8.68
CA THR A 123 -12.00 -4.53 -10.13
C THR A 123 -10.83 -3.69 -10.62
N VAL A 124 -10.07 -4.22 -11.56
CA VAL A 124 -9.08 -3.44 -12.34
C VAL A 124 -9.85 -2.42 -13.18
N ASN A 125 -9.95 -1.20 -12.65
CA ASN A 125 -10.73 -0.14 -13.27
C ASN A 125 -10.00 0.48 -14.46
N LYS A 126 -8.68 0.63 -14.37
CA LYS A 126 -7.89 1.26 -15.43
C LYS A 126 -6.43 0.81 -15.40
N VAL A 127 -5.83 0.65 -16.57
CA VAL A 127 -4.40 0.39 -16.76
C VAL A 127 -3.81 1.44 -17.71
N LEU A 128 -2.95 2.29 -17.17
CA LEU A 128 -2.29 3.36 -17.91
C LEU A 128 -0.82 3.02 -18.11
N LYS A 129 -0.39 2.84 -19.36
CA LYS A 129 1.01 2.57 -19.71
C LYS A 129 1.64 3.85 -20.27
N SER A 130 2.80 4.22 -19.75
CA SER A 130 3.66 5.28 -20.26
C SER A 130 5.12 4.80 -20.28
N SER A 131 6.02 5.56 -20.92
CA SER A 131 7.42 5.12 -21.10
C SER A 131 8.07 4.75 -19.76
N GLY A 132 8.29 3.45 -19.54
CA GLY A 132 8.91 2.88 -18.34
C GLY A 132 8.04 2.85 -17.08
N LYS A 133 6.74 3.18 -17.16
CA LYS A 133 5.82 3.16 -16.02
C LYS A 133 4.46 2.56 -16.37
N THR A 134 3.90 1.79 -15.45
CA THR A 134 2.49 1.34 -15.53
C THR A 134 1.76 1.82 -14.28
N ASN A 135 0.57 2.41 -14.46
CA ASN A 135 -0.32 2.74 -13.36
C ASN A 135 -1.55 1.84 -13.44
N ILE A 136 -1.92 1.20 -12.32
CA ILE A 136 -3.09 0.32 -12.24
C ILE A 136 -4.02 0.87 -11.16
N ILE A 137 -5.24 1.20 -11.53
CA ILE A 137 -6.27 1.69 -10.61
C ILE A 137 -7.22 0.55 -10.33
N LEU A 138 -7.31 0.14 -9.06
CA LEU A 138 -8.30 -0.82 -8.57
C LEU A 138 -9.40 -0.07 -7.83
N LYS A 139 -10.66 -0.40 -8.10
CA LYS A 139 -11.82 0.16 -7.39
C LYS A 139 -12.74 -0.95 -6.93
N GLY A 140 -13.34 -0.80 -5.76
CA GLY A 140 -14.20 -1.83 -5.22
C GLY A 140 -15.04 -1.36 -4.04
N ALA A 141 -15.60 -2.34 -3.35
CA ALA A 141 -16.33 -2.12 -2.10
C ALA A 141 -16.22 -3.32 -1.18
N LEU A 142 -16.52 -3.09 0.10
CA LEU A 142 -16.81 -4.17 1.03
C LEU A 142 -18.19 -4.76 0.77
N ASN A 143 -18.28 -6.09 0.79
CA ASN A 143 -19.54 -6.82 0.78
C ASN A 143 -19.84 -7.22 2.22
N ASN A 144 -20.44 -6.33 2.99
CA ASN A 144 -20.69 -6.60 4.41
C ASN A 144 -21.90 -7.53 4.58
N MET A 145 -21.70 -8.71 5.16
CA MET A 145 -22.77 -9.71 5.39
C MET A 145 -23.57 -9.45 6.69
N SER A 146 -23.18 -8.47 7.51
CA SER A 146 -23.94 -8.12 8.72
C SER A 146 -25.11 -7.17 8.39
N GLU A 147 -26.34 -7.56 8.75
CA GLU A 147 -27.62 -6.90 8.43
C GLU A 147 -27.77 -5.44 8.93
N LYS A 148 -26.83 -4.90 9.70
CA LYS A 148 -26.92 -3.56 10.30
C LYS A 148 -25.79 -2.64 9.90
N GLY A 149 -25.76 -2.27 8.63
CA GLY A 149 -24.94 -1.13 8.21
C GLY A 149 -24.59 -1.15 6.75
N ASN A 150 -25.46 -0.54 5.96
CA ASN A 150 -25.28 -0.19 4.55
C ASN A 150 -24.19 0.88 4.38
N GLN A 151 -22.99 0.64 4.91
CA GLN A 151 -21.82 1.45 4.66
C GLN A 151 -21.22 0.90 3.36
N ASN A 152 -21.58 1.50 2.24
CA ASN A 152 -20.88 1.32 0.97
C ASN A 152 -19.45 1.86 1.14
N SER A 153 -18.59 1.12 1.85
CA SER A 153 -17.18 1.45 1.97
C SER A 153 -16.53 1.16 0.63
N THR A 154 -16.51 2.17 -0.23
CA THR A 154 -15.77 2.11 -1.48
C THR A 154 -14.28 2.08 -1.17
N VAL A 155 -13.52 1.31 -1.93
CA VAL A 155 -12.06 1.24 -1.82
C VAL A 155 -11.44 1.61 -3.16
N GLU A 156 -10.33 2.34 -3.10
CA GLU A 156 -9.54 2.66 -4.30
C GLU A 156 -8.05 2.57 -3.99
N TYR A 157 -7.36 1.72 -4.76
CA TYR A 157 -5.92 1.53 -4.72
C TYR A 157 -5.32 1.93 -6.06
N ASN A 158 -4.31 2.80 -6.05
CA ASN A 158 -3.52 3.12 -7.22
C ASN A 158 -2.13 2.51 -7.08
N TYR A 159 -1.73 1.68 -8.04
CA TYR A 159 -0.40 1.10 -8.11
C TYR A 159 0.44 1.85 -9.13
N GLU A 160 1.60 2.35 -8.71
CA GLU A 160 2.62 2.86 -9.62
C GLU A 160 3.74 1.83 -9.75
N ILE A 161 3.99 1.38 -10.97
CA ILE A 161 4.92 0.30 -11.27
C ILE A 161 6.03 0.85 -12.15
N SER A 162 7.26 0.73 -11.67
CA SER A 162 8.48 1.02 -12.41
C SER A 162 9.28 -0.26 -12.66
N ASN A 163 10.48 -0.13 -13.24
CA ASN A 163 11.41 -1.25 -13.36
C ASN A 163 11.96 -1.71 -12.00
N ASN A 164 11.93 -0.84 -10.99
CA ASN A 164 12.63 -1.04 -9.72
C ASN A 164 11.69 -1.29 -8.55
N ASP A 165 10.45 -0.79 -8.62
CA ASP A 165 9.52 -0.86 -7.51
C ASP A 165 8.04 -0.92 -7.95
N ILE A 166 7.22 -1.39 -7.02
CA ILE A 166 5.76 -1.24 -7.01
C ILE A 166 5.40 -0.44 -5.79
N LYS A 167 4.71 0.69 -5.98
CA LYS A 167 4.15 1.52 -4.91
C LYS A 167 2.64 1.44 -4.94
N VAL A 168 2.02 1.46 -3.76
CA VAL A 168 0.56 1.59 -3.63
C VAL A 168 0.22 2.93 -3.02
N PHE A 169 -0.92 3.48 -3.45
CA PHE A 169 -1.55 4.65 -2.87
C PHE A 169 -3.01 4.33 -2.57
N THR A 170 -3.39 4.44 -1.30
CA THR A 170 -4.77 4.26 -0.83
C THR A 170 -5.45 5.62 -0.82
N LYS A 171 -6.59 5.76 -1.52
CA LYS A 171 -7.29 7.04 -1.65
C LYS A 171 -8.33 7.31 -0.55
N ASN A 172 -8.64 6.33 0.28
CA ASN A 172 -9.62 6.46 1.36
C ASN A 172 -9.15 7.42 2.45
N SER A 173 -10.09 8.26 2.92
CA SER A 173 -9.89 9.16 4.06
C SER A 173 -11.14 9.12 4.95
N PRO A 174 -11.05 8.64 6.21
CA PRO A 174 -9.85 8.03 6.81
C PRO A 174 -9.47 6.71 6.13
N ILE A 175 -8.22 6.28 6.31
CA ILE A 175 -7.78 4.93 5.95
C ILE A 175 -8.54 3.95 6.86
N TYR A 176 -9.11 2.91 6.28
CA TYR A 176 -9.79 1.88 7.06
C TYR A 176 -8.80 0.92 7.72
N HIS A 177 -9.19 0.34 8.86
CA HIS A 177 -8.26 -0.50 9.66
C HIS A 177 -7.78 -1.75 8.93
N TRP A 178 -8.52 -2.29 7.95
CA TRP A 178 -8.11 -3.42 7.11
C TRP A 178 -7.14 -3.03 5.98
N GLN A 179 -7.03 -1.75 5.63
CA GLN A 179 -6.14 -1.27 4.57
C GLN A 179 -4.67 -1.20 5.05
N PRO A 180 -3.69 -0.95 4.16
CA PRO A 180 -2.33 -0.61 4.57
C PRO A 180 -2.31 0.52 5.60
N ILE A 181 -1.43 0.44 6.59
CA ILE A 181 -1.40 1.40 7.71
C ILE A 181 -1.06 2.84 7.27
N ALA A 182 -0.40 3.00 6.11
CA ALA A 182 -0.07 4.28 5.50
C ALA A 182 -0.79 4.44 4.15
N SER A 183 -1.08 5.69 3.78
CA SER A 183 -1.74 6.01 2.49
C SER A 183 -0.84 5.79 1.28
N SER A 184 0.47 5.66 1.47
CA SER A 184 1.43 5.35 0.43
C SER A 184 2.53 4.46 0.99
N GLN A 185 2.93 3.44 0.24
CA GLN A 185 3.98 2.49 0.63
C GLN A 185 4.60 1.83 -0.61
N THR A 186 5.89 1.52 -0.55
CA THR A 186 6.57 0.64 -1.50
C THR A 186 6.30 -0.82 -1.14
N LEU A 187 5.53 -1.53 -1.97
CA LEU A 187 5.11 -2.91 -1.72
C LEU A 187 6.17 -3.94 -2.11
N ILE A 188 6.81 -3.74 -3.26
CA ILE A 188 7.81 -4.66 -3.82
C ILE A 188 8.95 -3.81 -4.35
N LYS A 189 10.19 -4.17 -4.02
CA LYS A 189 11.40 -3.58 -4.61
C LYS A 189 12.26 -4.66 -5.23
N GLY A 190 12.74 -4.42 -6.45
CA GLY A 190 13.68 -5.32 -7.13
C GLY A 190 15.07 -5.28 -6.47
N PRO A 191 15.90 -6.32 -6.67
CA PRO A 191 15.58 -7.58 -7.36
C PRO A 191 14.64 -8.48 -6.53
N ILE A 192 13.92 -9.39 -7.20
CA ILE A 192 13.06 -10.37 -6.54
C ILE A 192 13.93 -11.52 -6.02
N LYS A 193 14.47 -11.33 -4.81
CA LYS A 193 15.38 -12.27 -4.16
C LYS A 193 15.12 -12.29 -2.66
N VAL A 194 15.15 -13.49 -2.07
CA VAL A 194 15.05 -13.65 -0.61
C VAL A 194 16.16 -12.84 0.08
N GLY A 195 15.79 -12.10 1.12
CA GLY A 195 16.67 -11.20 1.86
C GLY A 195 16.85 -9.82 1.23
N ASN A 196 16.26 -9.54 0.06
CA ASN A 196 16.20 -8.17 -0.44
C ASN A 196 15.32 -7.33 0.47
N SER A 197 15.86 -6.21 0.98
CA SER A 197 15.20 -5.35 1.96
C SER A 197 15.30 -3.89 1.58
N TRP A 198 14.31 -3.10 1.98
CA TRP A 198 14.32 -1.65 1.83
C TRP A 198 13.70 -0.97 3.04
N CYS A 199 14.05 0.30 3.18
CA CYS A 199 13.46 1.17 4.18
C CYS A 199 12.83 2.38 3.51
N GLU A 200 11.75 2.84 4.10
CA GLU A 200 11.07 4.06 3.71
C GLU A 200 10.43 4.73 4.92
N ASN A 201 10.21 6.04 4.79
CA ASN A 201 9.51 6.82 5.80
C ASN A 201 8.02 6.86 5.43
N LEU A 202 7.18 6.39 6.34
CA LEU A 202 5.72 6.37 6.22
C LEU A 202 5.10 7.40 7.16
N ILE A 203 4.04 8.06 6.69
CA ILE A 203 3.24 8.97 7.51
C ILE A 203 2.03 8.21 8.04
N ILE A 204 1.96 8.02 9.36
CA ILE A 204 0.87 7.34 10.08
C ILE A 204 0.40 8.29 11.17
N ASP A 205 -0.88 8.66 11.17
CA ASP A 205 -1.47 9.62 12.12
C ASP A 205 -0.65 10.92 12.28
N LYS A 206 -0.21 11.49 11.15
CA LYS A 206 0.61 12.72 11.06
C LYS A 206 2.01 12.60 11.69
N LYS A 207 2.44 11.40 12.08
CA LYS A 207 3.80 11.10 12.55
C LYS A 207 4.56 10.31 11.49
N THR A 208 5.86 10.56 11.41
CA THR A 208 6.74 9.82 10.50
C THR A 208 7.32 8.63 11.24
N TYR A 209 7.21 7.44 10.64
CA TYR A 209 7.83 6.21 11.11
C TYR A 209 8.70 5.61 10.00
N THR A 210 9.77 4.92 10.38
CA THR A 210 10.57 4.14 9.43
C THR A 210 10.04 2.73 9.36
N ALA A 211 9.63 2.31 8.15
CA ALA A 211 9.27 0.94 7.85
C ALA A 211 10.46 0.21 7.24
N THR A 212 10.62 -1.07 7.59
CA THR A 212 11.56 -1.99 6.97
C THR A 212 10.78 -3.12 6.33
N SER A 213 10.90 -3.28 5.02
CA SER A 213 10.27 -4.37 4.27
C SER A 213 11.33 -5.32 3.73
N THR A 214 11.04 -6.62 3.73
CA THR A 214 11.96 -7.68 3.29
C THR A 214 11.22 -8.75 2.50
N ILE A 215 11.78 -9.17 1.36
CA ILE A 215 11.35 -10.39 0.68
C ILE A 215 11.83 -11.58 1.50
N VAL A 216 10.93 -12.24 2.23
CA VAL A 216 11.27 -13.36 3.12
C VAL A 216 11.16 -14.72 2.43
N ASN A 217 10.42 -14.81 1.32
CA ASN A 217 10.32 -16.04 0.53
C ASN A 217 9.98 -15.75 -0.95
N VAL A 218 10.48 -16.61 -1.84
CA VAL A 218 10.11 -16.65 -3.27
C VAL A 218 9.94 -18.12 -3.64
N PHE A 219 8.73 -18.51 -4.08
CA PHE A 219 8.39 -19.91 -4.34
C PHE A 219 7.44 -20.05 -5.53
N LYS A 220 7.21 -21.28 -5.97
CA LYS A 220 6.24 -21.62 -7.03
C LYS A 220 5.05 -22.35 -6.41
N ASP A 221 3.84 -22.10 -6.92
CA ASP A 221 2.68 -22.95 -6.64
C ASP A 221 2.59 -24.14 -7.61
N SER A 222 1.50 -24.91 -7.50
CA SER A 222 1.19 -26.06 -8.37
C SER A 222 1.04 -25.69 -9.84
N ASP A 223 0.65 -24.44 -10.14
CA ASP A 223 0.48 -23.92 -11.50
C ASP A 223 1.77 -23.28 -12.04
N ASN A 224 2.90 -23.48 -11.33
CA ASN A 224 4.20 -22.90 -11.63
C ASN A 224 4.19 -21.36 -11.70
N LYS A 225 3.26 -20.72 -10.98
CA LYS A 225 3.22 -19.26 -10.80
C LYS A 225 4.16 -18.87 -9.68
N THR A 226 4.90 -17.76 -9.86
CA THR A 226 5.76 -17.23 -8.79
C THR A 226 4.94 -16.56 -7.71
N LEU A 227 5.22 -16.89 -6.45
CA LEU A 227 4.73 -16.19 -5.27
C LEU A 227 5.90 -15.52 -4.54
N ILE A 228 5.68 -14.30 -4.10
CA ILE A 228 6.65 -13.54 -3.28
C ILE A 228 6.00 -13.20 -1.94
N LYS A 229 6.66 -13.59 -0.85
CA LYS A 229 6.24 -13.25 0.51
C LYS A 229 7.12 -12.12 1.03
N ILE A 230 6.47 -11.05 1.49
CA ILE A 230 7.11 -9.83 1.98
C ILE A 230 6.61 -9.56 3.38
N GLU A 231 7.54 -9.30 4.30
CA GLU A 231 7.22 -8.82 5.64
C GLU A 231 7.63 -7.35 5.77
N THR A 232 6.74 -6.53 6.35
CA THR A 232 7.05 -5.16 6.74
C THR A 232 6.93 -5.01 8.24
N ILE A 233 7.92 -4.36 8.85
CA ILE A 233 7.98 -4.09 10.28
C ILE A 233 8.13 -2.58 10.49
N ILE A 234 7.36 -2.04 11.45
CA ILE A 234 7.46 -0.66 11.91
C ILE A 234 7.55 -0.68 13.44
N ASN A 235 8.70 -0.27 13.96
CA ASN A 235 8.94 -0.21 15.40
C ASN A 235 8.40 1.09 16.01
N ASN A 236 8.25 1.09 17.35
CA ASN A 236 7.84 2.24 18.16
C ASN A 236 6.45 2.80 17.80
N ILE A 237 5.54 1.93 17.36
CA ILE A 237 4.16 2.31 17.06
C ILE A 237 3.27 1.98 18.26
N PRO A 238 2.65 2.99 18.92
CA PRO A 238 1.90 2.78 20.14
C PRO A 238 0.74 1.80 20.00
N ASN A 239 0.42 1.11 21.09
CA ASN A 239 -0.71 0.19 21.24
C ASN A 239 -0.64 -1.11 20.42
N TYR A 240 0.35 -1.27 19.56
CA TYR A 240 0.63 -2.56 18.94
C TYR A 240 1.39 -3.48 19.91
N PRO A 241 1.25 -4.81 19.77
CA PRO A 241 2.07 -5.76 20.51
C PRO A 241 3.57 -5.42 20.41
N SER A 242 4.25 -5.34 21.55
CA SER A 242 5.67 -4.94 21.61
C SER A 242 5.98 -3.60 20.93
N ASN A 243 5.01 -2.69 20.87
CA ASN A 243 5.08 -1.42 20.13
C ASN A 243 5.54 -1.58 18.67
N THR A 244 5.15 -2.69 18.03
CA THR A 244 5.63 -3.07 16.70
C THR A 244 4.46 -3.45 15.80
N TYR A 245 4.31 -2.73 14.69
CA TYR A 245 3.42 -3.12 13.62
C TYR A 245 4.14 -4.12 12.73
N LYS A 246 3.49 -5.23 12.45
CA LYS A 246 3.92 -6.22 11.48
C LYS A 246 2.80 -6.45 10.48
N GLU A 247 3.18 -6.56 9.22
CA GLU A 247 2.32 -7.05 8.16
C GLU A 247 3.09 -8.02 7.25
N THR A 248 2.36 -8.94 6.65
CA THR A 248 2.85 -9.92 5.70
C THR A 248 1.99 -9.86 4.46
N ARG A 249 2.60 -9.69 3.28
CA ARG A 249 1.90 -9.78 1.98
C ARG A 249 2.47 -10.90 1.15
N VAL A 250 1.61 -11.67 0.51
CA VAL A 250 1.99 -12.59 -0.55
C VAL A 250 1.44 -12.05 -1.87
N PHE A 251 2.29 -11.88 -2.88
CA PHE A 251 1.85 -11.56 -4.23
C PHE A 251 2.03 -12.78 -5.14
N LYS A 252 1.03 -13.11 -5.94
CA LYS A 252 1.04 -14.20 -6.93
C LYS A 252 1.10 -13.62 -8.34
N GLU A 253 1.95 -14.21 -9.17
CA GLU A 253 2.09 -13.87 -10.59
C GLU A 253 0.73 -13.85 -11.29
N ASP A 254 0.48 -12.78 -12.06
CA ASP A 254 -0.75 -12.43 -12.79
C ASP A 254 -2.01 -12.18 -11.94
N MET A 255 -1.93 -12.32 -10.61
CA MET A 255 -3.07 -12.19 -9.70
C MET A 255 -2.99 -10.95 -8.81
N GLY A 256 -1.80 -10.51 -8.43
CA GLY A 256 -1.66 -9.40 -7.48
C GLY A 256 -1.50 -9.89 -6.05
N LEU A 257 -2.06 -9.13 -5.12
CA LEU A 257 -2.14 -9.51 -3.72
C LEU A 257 -2.91 -10.83 -3.60
N TYR A 258 -2.27 -11.85 -3.07
CA TYR A 258 -2.82 -13.18 -2.89
C TYR A 258 -3.24 -13.42 -1.44
N SER A 259 -2.41 -12.99 -0.50
CA SER A 259 -2.78 -12.95 0.91
C SER A 259 -2.18 -11.74 1.60
N TYR A 260 -2.84 -11.31 2.67
CA TYR A 260 -2.39 -10.21 3.50
C TYR A 260 -2.75 -10.47 4.95
N GLU A 261 -1.77 -10.35 5.82
CA GLU A 261 -1.90 -10.52 7.26
C GLU A 261 -1.35 -9.27 7.94
N LYS A 262 -2.02 -8.79 8.97
CA LYS A 262 -1.57 -7.67 9.81
C LYS A 262 -2.22 -7.77 11.19
N THR A 263 -1.68 -7.04 12.16
CA THR A 263 -2.45 -6.70 13.35
C THR A 263 -3.27 -5.43 13.09
N ILE A 264 -4.53 -5.43 13.49
CA ILE A 264 -5.39 -4.24 13.55
C ILE A 264 -5.70 -3.89 15.00
N LEU A 265 -5.99 -2.61 15.26
CA LEU A 265 -6.35 -2.12 16.59
C LEU A 265 -7.85 -1.83 16.60
N LEU A 266 -8.60 -2.66 17.32
CA LEU A 266 -10.03 -2.44 17.55
C LEU A 266 -10.22 -1.42 18.67
N LYS A 267 -11.18 -0.50 18.50
CA LYS A 267 -11.56 0.41 19.58
C LYS A 267 -12.24 -0.39 20.70
N SER A 268 -11.86 -0.13 21.94
CA SER A 268 -12.56 -0.64 23.11
C SER A 268 -13.60 0.37 23.58
N ASP A 269 -14.78 -0.12 23.92
CA ASP A 269 -15.87 0.69 24.48
C ASP A 269 -15.63 1.06 25.96
N ASN A 270 -14.72 0.36 26.64
CA ASN A 270 -14.57 0.41 28.11
C ASN A 270 -13.32 1.17 28.59
N ASN A 271 -12.80 2.14 27.83
CA ASN A 271 -11.58 2.90 28.15
C ASN A 271 -10.31 2.05 28.37
N SER A 272 -10.31 0.76 28.03
CA SER A 272 -9.20 -0.17 28.26
C SER A 272 -8.06 -0.07 27.23
N GLY A 273 -8.00 1.03 26.46
CA GLY A 273 -7.14 1.13 25.27
C GLY A 273 -7.63 0.24 24.11
N PRO A 274 -7.04 0.36 22.92
CA PRO A 274 -7.44 -0.48 21.80
C PRO A 274 -6.97 -1.93 21.97
N THR A 275 -7.76 -2.87 21.44
CA THR A 275 -7.47 -4.31 21.49
C THR A 275 -6.86 -4.76 20.16
N PRO A 276 -5.67 -5.40 20.16
CA PRO A 276 -5.11 -5.95 18.94
C PRO A 276 -5.92 -7.17 18.47
N LEU A 277 -6.18 -7.24 17.18
CA LEU A 277 -6.75 -8.40 16.49
C LEU A 277 -5.85 -8.76 15.31
N ASP A 278 -5.56 -10.05 15.14
CA ASP A 278 -4.92 -10.54 13.93
C ASP A 278 -5.95 -10.56 12.80
N PHE A 279 -5.64 -9.83 11.74
CA PHE A 279 -6.46 -9.72 10.55
C PHE A 279 -5.76 -10.39 9.38
N ASN A 280 -6.48 -11.26 8.70
CA ASN A 280 -6.07 -11.86 7.44
C ASN A 280 -7.12 -11.60 6.34
N LEU A 281 -6.65 -11.54 5.10
CA LEU A 281 -7.46 -11.68 3.90
C LEU A 281 -6.71 -12.52 2.86
N HIS A 282 -7.47 -13.21 2.02
CA HIS A 282 -6.99 -14.09 0.96
C HIS A 282 -7.80 -13.89 -0.31
N LEU A 283 -7.15 -13.97 -1.47
CA LEU A 283 -7.81 -13.95 -2.76
C LEU A 283 -8.60 -15.26 -2.94
N VAL A 284 -9.88 -15.14 -3.23
CA VAL A 284 -10.76 -16.26 -3.61
C VAL A 284 -10.60 -16.50 -5.10
N GLU A 285 -9.91 -17.57 -5.46
CA GLU A 285 -9.82 -18.03 -6.85
C GLU A 285 -11.14 -18.72 -7.22
N ASN A 286 -11.82 -18.22 -8.26
CA ASN A 286 -12.97 -18.92 -8.82
C ASN A 286 -12.45 -20.23 -9.42
N GLN A 287 -12.87 -21.37 -8.87
CA GLN A 287 -12.65 -22.71 -9.44
C GLN A 287 -13.44 -22.89 -10.73
#